data_AF-A0A847H6X0-F1
#
_entry.id   AF-A0A847H6X0-F1
#
_cell.length_a   1.000
_cell.length_b   1.000
_cell.length_c   1.000
_cell.angle_alpha   90.00
_cell.angle_beta   90.00
_cell.angle_gamma   90.00
#
_symmetry.space_group_name_H-M   'P 1'
#
loop_
_entity.id
_entity.type
_entity.pdbx_description
1 polymer ?
#
loop_
_entity_poly.entity_id
_entity_poly.type
_entity_poly.pdbx_seq_one_letter_code
_entity_poly.pdbx_strand_id
1 'polypeptide(L)'
;MNSENIKLAYGITYSSSTKGYLGAILITDYKGFPIEFRYTDPIVPTKIQQTLYGEGLEKYLKVDVIMDSLVKALTEDISVLFVQDEDLLEYKSRDVIILRLTPTNAASLANVGDFDKVKKNEV
;
A
#
# COMPACT_ATOMS: atom_id res chain seq x y z
N MET A 1 -9.17 -11.66 20.75
CA MET A 1 -9.21 -10.31 20.15
C MET A 1 -10.64 -9.98 19.82
N ASN A 2 -11.14 -8.81 20.20
CA ASN A 2 -12.48 -8.37 19.78
C ASN A 2 -12.37 -7.87 18.34
N SER A 3 -12.93 -8.61 17.38
CA SER A 3 -12.79 -8.35 15.94
C SER A 3 -13.37 -7.00 15.51
N GLU A 4 -14.26 -6.42 16.31
CA GLU A 4 -14.98 -5.19 16.00
C GLU A 4 -14.11 -3.94 15.92
N ASN A 5 -12.89 -3.97 16.48
CA ASN A 5 -11.94 -2.86 16.41
C ASN A 5 -10.89 -2.99 15.31
N ILE A 6 -10.96 -4.04 14.48
CA ILE A 6 -10.02 -4.23 13.39
C ILE A 6 -10.39 -3.29 12.24
N LYS A 7 -9.44 -2.44 11.84
CA LYS A 7 -9.55 -1.54 10.69
C LYS A 7 -8.58 -1.99 9.62
N LEU A 8 -9.12 -2.40 8.48
CA LEU A 8 -8.37 -2.90 7.33
C LEU A 8 -8.19 -1.76 6.33
N ALA A 9 -6.96 -1.46 5.96
CA ALA A 9 -6.64 -0.45 4.98
C ALA A 9 -6.16 -1.08 3.66
N TYR A 10 -6.46 -0.43 2.54
CA TYR A 10 -6.05 -0.83 1.21
C TYR A 10 -5.37 0.36 0.52
N GLY A 11 -4.09 0.22 0.22
CA GLY A 11 -3.26 1.24 -0.39
C GLY A 11 -2.89 0.89 -1.83
N ILE A 12 -3.07 1.85 -2.73
CA ILE A 12 -2.65 1.71 -4.12
C ILE A 12 -1.83 2.92 -4.55
N THR A 13 -0.89 2.67 -5.44
CA THR A 13 -0.22 3.69 -6.24
C THR A 13 -0.34 3.33 -7.71
N TYR A 14 -0.65 4.33 -8.53
CA TYR A 14 -0.82 4.19 -9.96
C TYR A 14 0.04 5.23 -10.67
N SER A 15 0.76 4.80 -11.70
CA SER A 15 1.53 5.68 -12.57
C SER A 15 0.98 5.62 -13.99
N SER A 16 0.87 6.78 -14.63
CA SER A 16 0.51 6.89 -16.05
C SER A 16 1.40 7.91 -16.73
N SER A 17 1.89 7.56 -17.92
CA SER A 17 2.72 8.43 -18.76
C SER A 17 2.05 9.76 -19.13
N THR A 18 0.71 9.83 -19.08
CA THR A 18 -0.05 11.04 -19.44
C THR A 18 -0.62 11.80 -18.25
N LYS A 19 -0.82 11.12 -17.10
CA LYS A 19 -1.49 11.71 -15.93
C LYS A 19 -0.60 11.85 -14.70
N GLY A 20 0.63 11.34 -14.73
CA GLY A 20 1.53 11.35 -13.56
C GLY A 20 1.22 10.22 -12.59
N TYR A 21 1.62 10.42 -11.33
CA TYR A 21 1.49 9.45 -10.25
C TYR A 21 0.34 9.82 -9.31
N LEU A 22 -0.45 8.84 -8.90
CA LEU A 22 -1.56 9.00 -7.98
C LEU A 22 -1.52 7.88 -6.95
N GLY A 23 -1.98 8.15 -5.73
CA GLY A 23 -2.28 7.08 -4.78
C GLY A 23 -3.57 7.31 -4.03
N ALA A 24 -4.03 6.25 -3.39
CA ALA A 24 -5.20 6.27 -2.54
C ALA A 24 -5.08 5.24 -1.42
N ILE A 25 -5.70 5.55 -0.27
CA ILE A 25 -5.91 4.63 0.84
C ILE A 25 -7.40 4.60 1.17
N LEU A 26 -7.96 3.40 1.24
CA LEU A 26 -9.30 3.13 1.76
C LEU A 26 -9.20 2.36 3.07
N ILE A 27 -9.80 2.88 4.13
CA ILE A 27 -9.97 2.18 5.41
C ILE A 27 -11.38 1.63 5.48
N THR A 28 -11.49 0.39 5.94
CA THR A 28 -12.75 -0.33 6.15
C THR A 28 -12.81 -0.95 7.54
N ASP A 29 -14.02 -1.22 8.02
CA ASP A 29 -14.23 -2.08 9.18
C ASP A 29 -14.02 -3.57 8.82
N TYR A 30 -14.14 -4.45 9.81
CA TYR A 30 -14.03 -5.91 9.62
C TYR A 30 -15.11 -6.52 8.70
N LYS A 31 -16.17 -5.77 8.37
CA LYS A 31 -17.23 -6.18 7.44
C LYS A 31 -17.03 -5.60 6.04
N GLY A 32 -15.99 -4.78 5.84
CA GLY A 32 -15.70 -4.13 4.56
C GLY A 32 -16.47 -2.82 4.32
N PHE A 33 -17.15 -2.27 5.34
CA PHE A 33 -17.78 -0.95 5.19
C PHE A 33 -16.71 0.14 5.18
N PRO A 34 -16.75 1.08 4.21
CA PRO A 34 -15.77 2.16 4.13
C PRO A 34 -15.94 3.13 5.31
N ILE A 35 -14.82 3.41 5.98
CA ILE A 35 -14.74 4.36 7.11
C ILE A 35 -14.11 5.68 6.64
N GLU A 36 -12.95 5.60 6.01
CA GLU A 36 -12.19 6.76 5.56
C GLU A 36 -11.58 6.46 4.19
N PHE A 37 -11.65 7.44 3.27
CA PHE A 37 -11.03 7.35 1.95
C PHE A 37 -10.20 8.60 1.70
N ARG A 38 -8.94 8.42 1.31
CA ARG A 38 -8.05 9.50 0.90
C ARG A 38 -7.38 9.18 -0.42
N TYR A 39 -7.09 10.22 -1.18
CA TYR A 39 -6.35 10.13 -2.43
C TYR A 39 -5.47 11.37 -2.61
N THR A 40 -4.46 11.26 -3.46
CA THR A 40 -3.65 12.40 -3.90
C THR A 40 -4.15 12.91 -5.25
N ASP A 41 -4.05 14.21 -5.48
CA ASP A 41 -4.09 14.72 -6.85
C ASP A 41 -2.92 14.15 -7.67
N PRO A 42 -3.02 14.12 -9.02
CA PRO A 42 -1.95 13.57 -9.83
C PRO A 42 -0.65 14.39 -9.72
N ILE A 43 0.45 13.71 -9.40
CA ILE A 43 1.78 14.28 -9.23
C ILE A 43 2.59 14.05 -10.50
N VAL A 44 2.98 15.12 -11.17
CA VAL A 44 3.86 15.09 -12.34
C VAL A 44 5.26 15.50 -11.91
N PRO A 45 6.26 14.61 -11.97
CA PRO A 45 7.62 14.96 -11.56
C PRO A 45 8.22 15.99 -12.51
N THR A 46 8.86 17.00 -11.92
CA THR A 46 9.59 18.03 -12.67
C THR A 46 10.82 17.45 -13.38
N LYS A 47 11.32 18.13 -14.41
CA LYS A 47 12.57 17.73 -15.10
C LYS A 47 13.75 17.57 -14.13
N ILE A 48 13.84 18.45 -13.13
CA ILE A 48 14.90 18.39 -12.11
C ILE A 48 14.78 17.11 -11.28
N GLN A 49 13.59 16.77 -10.80
CA GLN A 49 13.37 15.51 -10.07
C GLN A 49 13.71 14.30 -10.95
N GLN A 50 13.30 14.31 -12.22
CA GLN A 50 13.64 13.23 -13.16
C GLN A 50 15.17 13.05 -13.29
N THR A 51 15.92 14.16 -13.40
CA THR A 51 17.38 14.11 -13.46
C THR A 51 18.03 13.66 -12.14
N LEU A 52 17.53 14.14 -11.00
CA LEU A 52 18.13 13.86 -9.68
C LEU A 52 17.91 12.41 -9.24
N TYR A 53 16.70 11.88 -9.41
CA TYR A 53 16.33 10.57 -8.90
C TYR A 53 16.56 9.45 -9.92
N GLY A 54 16.61 9.76 -11.22
CA GLY A 54 16.83 8.79 -12.28
C GLY A 54 15.88 7.59 -12.16
N GLU A 55 16.45 6.39 -12.15
CA GLU A 55 15.69 5.12 -12.03
C GLU A 55 14.93 4.99 -10.70
N GLY A 56 15.37 5.67 -9.64
CA GLY A 56 14.71 5.66 -8.33
C GLY A 56 13.51 6.59 -8.22
N LEU A 57 13.20 7.37 -9.26
CA LEU A 57 12.15 8.39 -9.23
C LEU A 57 10.78 7.81 -8.90
N GLU A 58 10.40 6.71 -9.54
CA GLU A 58 9.09 6.10 -9.36
C GLU A 58 8.89 5.65 -7.92
N LYS A 59 9.87 4.94 -7.36
CA LYS A 59 9.85 4.49 -5.98
C LYS A 59 9.80 5.64 -5.00
N TYR A 60 10.61 6.69 -5.20
CA TYR A 60 10.58 7.89 -4.37
C TYR A 60 9.18 8.55 -4.37
N LEU A 61 8.57 8.70 -5.55
CA LEU A 61 7.23 9.29 -5.66
C LEU A 61 6.17 8.43 -4.97
N LYS A 62 6.21 7.11 -5.16
CA LYS A 62 5.26 6.19 -4.53
C LYS A 62 5.39 6.15 -3.02
N VAL A 63 6.61 5.98 -2.51
CA VAL A 63 6.89 5.70 -1.10
C VAL A 63 7.02 6.98 -0.28
N ASP A 64 7.93 7.87 -0.68
CA ASP A 64 8.32 9.02 0.14
C ASP A 64 7.40 10.22 -0.04
N VAL A 65 6.70 10.30 -1.18
CA VAL A 65 5.78 11.41 -1.47
C VAL A 65 4.33 10.97 -1.25
N ILE A 66 3.84 10.01 -2.04
CA ILE A 66 2.43 9.64 -2.06
C ILE A 66 2.05 8.90 -0.78
N MET A 67 2.70 7.78 -0.50
CA MET A 67 2.36 6.92 0.63
C MET A 67 2.54 7.66 1.97
N ASP A 68 3.65 8.38 2.14
CA ASP A 68 3.89 9.21 3.33
C ASP A 68 2.79 10.27 3.52
N SER A 69 2.42 10.99 2.46
CA SER A 69 1.37 12.01 2.55
C SER A 69 0.00 11.43 2.91
N LEU A 70 -0.35 10.27 2.33
CA LEU A 70 -1.62 9.61 2.58
C LEU A 70 -1.70 9.10 4.01
N VAL A 71 -0.68 8.38 4.49
CA VAL A 71 -0.64 7.84 5.85
C VAL A 71 -0.70 8.95 6.89
N LYS A 72 0.07 10.03 6.71
CA LYS A 72 0.04 11.19 7.62
C LYS A 72 -1.28 11.94 7.63
N ALA A 73 -2.03 11.88 6.53
CA ALA A 73 -3.31 12.53 6.43
C ALA A 73 -4.43 11.74 7.11
N LEU A 74 -4.26 10.43 7.32
CA LEU A 74 -5.29 9.58 7.95
C LEU A 74 -5.70 10.11 9.32
N THR A 75 -7.00 10.08 9.58
CA THR A 75 -7.57 10.42 10.89
C THR A 75 -7.93 9.19 11.71
N GLU A 76 -8.11 8.05 11.04
CA GLU A 76 -8.37 6.76 11.66
C GLU A 76 -7.08 5.92 11.76
N ASP A 77 -6.88 5.29 12.91
CA ASP A 77 -5.83 4.28 13.08
C ASP A 77 -6.09 3.07 12.16
N ILE A 78 -5.02 2.48 11.63
CA ILE A 78 -5.09 1.29 10.79
C ILE A 78 -4.43 0.10 11.48
N SER A 79 -5.09 -1.06 11.47
CA SER A 79 -4.52 -2.29 12.03
C SER A 79 -3.55 -2.95 11.06
N VAL A 80 -3.87 -2.90 9.77
CA VAL A 80 -3.06 -3.45 8.69
C VAL A 80 -3.35 -2.70 7.40
N LEU A 81 -2.31 -2.47 6.60
CA LEU A 81 -2.41 -1.93 5.26
C LEU A 81 -2.05 -2.99 4.23
N PHE A 82 -3.01 -3.31 3.37
CA PHE A 82 -2.81 -4.15 2.21
C PHE A 82 -2.36 -3.33 1.01
N VAL A 83 -1.32 -3.80 0.32
CA VAL A 83 -0.81 -3.20 -0.91
C VAL A 83 -0.60 -4.28 -1.97
N GLN A 84 -0.47 -3.89 -3.24
CA GLN A 84 -0.08 -4.81 -4.33
C GLN A 84 1.31 -4.50 -4.88
N ASP A 85 1.69 -3.23 -4.85
CA ASP A 85 2.99 -2.75 -5.31
C ASP A 85 4.09 -3.12 -4.29
N GLU A 86 5.17 -3.75 -4.77
CA GLU A 86 6.29 -4.18 -3.92
C GLU A 86 7.06 -2.99 -3.36
N ASP A 87 7.14 -1.87 -4.10
CA ASP A 87 7.85 -0.66 -3.65
C ASP A 87 7.28 -0.14 -2.32
N LEU A 88 5.97 -0.28 -2.12
CA LEU A 88 5.29 0.21 -0.92
C LEU A 88 5.67 -0.56 0.36
N LEU A 89 6.24 -1.77 0.24
CA LEU A 89 6.78 -2.50 1.40
C LEU A 89 8.01 -1.80 2.00
N GLU A 90 8.64 -0.90 1.25
CA GLU A 90 9.79 -0.15 1.74
C GLU A 90 9.42 1.06 2.60
N TYR A 91 8.14 1.45 2.61
CA TYR A 91 7.67 2.52 3.49
C TYR A 91 7.97 2.18 4.96
N LYS A 92 8.71 3.07 5.63
CA LYS A 92 9.11 2.90 7.03
C LYS A 92 8.20 3.72 7.93
N SER A 93 7.19 3.06 8.49
CA SER A 93 6.44 3.58 9.63
C SER A 93 6.51 2.59 10.79
N ARG A 94 6.63 3.10 12.02
CA ARG A 94 6.64 2.26 13.23
C ARG A 94 5.24 1.73 13.54
N ASP A 95 4.21 2.43 13.09
CA ASP A 95 2.84 2.24 13.54
C ASP A 95 1.95 1.58 12.47
N VAL A 96 2.50 1.31 11.28
CA VAL A 96 1.75 0.72 10.17
C VAL A 96 2.36 -0.63 9.78
N ILE A 97 1.57 -1.69 9.96
CA ILE A 97 1.90 -3.02 9.43
C ILE A 97 1.45 -3.06 7.97
N ILE A 98 2.40 -3.29 7.05
CA ILE A 98 2.12 -3.38 5.61
C ILE A 98 2.24 -4.82 5.16
N LEU A 99 1.21 -5.31 4.46
CA LEU A 99 1.18 -6.63 3.84
C LEU A 99 0.94 -6.49 2.34
N ARG A 100 1.75 -7.17 1.54
CA ARG A 100 1.53 -7.26 0.10
C ARG A 100 0.62 -8.44 -0.23
N LEU A 101 -0.40 -8.20 -1.04
CA LEU A 101 -1.27 -9.21 -1.62
C LEU A 101 -0.83 -9.51 -3.05
N THR A 102 -0.55 -10.78 -3.32
CA THR A 102 -0.13 -11.25 -4.64
C THR A 102 -0.87 -12.55 -4.96
N PRO A 103 -1.25 -12.78 -6.24
CA PRO A 103 -1.72 -14.09 -6.66
C PRO A 103 -0.70 -15.18 -6.35
N THR A 104 -1.17 -16.40 -6.08
CA THR A 104 -0.29 -17.56 -5.91
C THR A 104 -0.89 -18.77 -6.60
N ASN A 105 -0.01 -19.64 -7.09
CA ASN A 105 -0.38 -20.96 -7.61
C ASN A 105 -0.24 -22.07 -6.55
N ALA A 106 0.14 -21.70 -5.31
CA ALA A 106 0.18 -22.65 -4.20
C ALA A 106 -1.22 -23.23 -3.93
N ALA A 107 -1.27 -24.46 -3.44
CA ALA A 107 -2.52 -25.06 -3.01
C ALA A 107 -3.14 -24.25 -1.86
N SER A 108 -4.47 -24.23 -1.78
CA SER A 108 -5.15 -23.62 -0.65
C SER A 108 -4.75 -24.31 0.65
N LEU A 109 -4.61 -23.51 1.71
CA LEU A 109 -4.33 -24.01 3.05
C LEU A 109 -5.51 -24.85 3.55
N ALA A 110 -5.22 -25.94 4.27
CA ALA A 110 -6.24 -26.91 4.67
C ALA A 110 -7.09 -26.41 5.85
N ASN A 111 -6.49 -25.67 6.79
CA ASN A 111 -7.15 -25.20 7.99
C ASN A 111 -6.95 -23.69 8.21
N VAL A 112 -7.87 -23.10 8.96
CA VAL A 112 -7.74 -21.69 9.40
C VAL A 112 -6.54 -21.56 10.35
N GLY A 113 -5.65 -20.62 10.05
CA GLY A 113 -4.45 -20.35 10.84
C GLY A 113 -3.21 -21.09 10.37
N ASP A 114 -3.34 -22.01 9.41
CA ASP A 114 -2.19 -22.58 8.72
C ASP A 114 -1.44 -21.46 7.95
N PHE A 115 -0.13 -21.60 7.80
CA PHE A 115 0.67 -20.73 6.95
C PHE A 115 1.84 -21.53 6.36
N ASP A 116 2.17 -21.24 5.10
CA ASP A 116 3.32 -21.81 4.42
C ASP A 116 4.37 -20.74 4.16
N LYS A 117 5.64 -21.08 4.38
CA LYS A 117 6.76 -20.22 3.96
C LYS A 117 7.03 -20.46 2.48
N VAL A 118 6.50 -19.57 1.65
CA VAL A 118 6.70 -19.60 0.20
C VAL A 118 8.03 -18.93 -0.17
N LYS A 119 8.77 -19.50 -1.13
CA LYS A 119 10.02 -18.87 -1.61
C LYS A 119 9.68 -17.64 -2.45
N LYS A 120 10.58 -16.64 -2.48
CA LYS A 120 10.40 -15.38 -3.24
C LYS A 120 10.08 -15.57 -4.73
N ASN A 121 10.36 -16.75 -5.31
CA ASN A 121 10.17 -17.06 -6.73
C ASN A 121 8.84 -17.81 -7.02
N GLU A 122 8.02 -18.06 -6.01
CA GLU A 122 6.75 -18.81 -6.10
C GLU A 122 5.51 -17.93 -5.86
N VAL A 123 5.71 -16.61 -5.75
CA VAL A 123 4.71 -15.55 -5.52
C VAL A 123 4.85 -14.48 -6.59
#